data_AF-B8FD44-F1
#
_entry.id   AF-B8FD44-F1
#
_cell.length_a   1.000
_cell.length_b   1.000
_cell.length_c   1.000
_cell.angle_alpha   90.00
_cell.angle_beta   90.00
_cell.angle_gamma   90.00
#
_symmetry.space_group_name_H-M   'P 1'
#
loop_
_entity.id
_entity.type
_entity.pdbx_description
1 polymer ?
#
loop_
_entity_poly.entity_id
_entity_poly.type
_entity_poly.pdbx_seq_one_letter_code
_entity_poly.pdbx_strand_id
1 'polypeptide(L)'
;MKNDKEVVLGESFDDSAFEELGFNSIIGQINEEIQSIYLADEIPWVIGYSGGKDSTAILQLVWHAIGLLPPQKRIKPIHVISTDTLVENPIVAQWVDSSLSKMRIAAKNQNLPIRPNKLRPRVEDTFWVHLIGRGYPSPRPWFRWCTDRLKIWPSNNFINSLVKNYGEAILVLGSRKAESSRRAHVMKTLEKKRIREKLSPNTHLPNSYVYTPIENWSNDDVWLYLDNIENPWLGTNKELFDLYKGATEQGECPFVTNSTSPSCGNSRFGCWVCTLVAEDKSMTAMIQNDEDKEWLMPLLKIRNEIAVKEDRHLRDYRRMNGAVQIFKGRTIAGPYKQSFREDLLRRLLEAQLWVRENGPESVSDIELVSLEELREIRRIWLTDKHEIEDSLPRIYESVMNLPFKEGRSTNNSIFRDKEINLLRDLCNGDELHFSLIRELLDIEQGYRSTVRRAGLYEKIEKAFSKHIYRDEEDATDRALRQREAIKLAEEGHYENKSKEDYDFNKDR
;
A
#
# COMPACT_ATOMS: atom_id res chain seq x y z
N MET A 1 -19.88 14.53 45.68
CA MET A 1 -19.62 15.31 44.46
C MET A 1 -20.13 14.51 43.28
N LYS A 2 -21.26 14.93 42.70
CA LYS A 2 -21.79 14.35 41.47
C LYS A 2 -20.86 14.78 40.33
N ASN A 3 -20.29 13.81 39.61
CA ASN A 3 -19.61 14.07 38.35
C ASN A 3 -20.66 14.02 37.26
N ASP A 4 -21.10 15.19 36.82
CA ASP A 4 -21.87 15.38 35.60
C ASP A 4 -20.98 14.98 34.42
N LYS A 5 -21.25 13.79 33.87
CA LYS A 5 -20.83 13.47 32.51
C LYS A 5 -21.83 14.16 31.60
N GLU A 6 -21.43 15.28 31.01
CA GLU A 6 -22.07 15.80 29.81
C GLU A 6 -22.10 14.69 28.77
N VAL A 7 -23.29 14.16 28.52
CA VAL A 7 -23.59 13.34 27.37
C VAL A 7 -23.55 14.28 26.18
N VAL A 8 -22.45 14.26 25.44
CA VAL A 8 -22.40 14.88 24.10
C VAL A 8 -23.35 14.06 23.23
N LEU A 9 -24.59 14.56 23.08
CA LEU A 9 -25.54 14.08 22.09
C LEU A 9 -24.87 14.18 20.72
N GLY A 10 -24.59 13.03 20.10
CA GLY A 10 -24.13 12.99 18.73
C GLY A 10 -25.26 13.47 17.82
N GLU A 11 -25.00 14.49 17.02
CA GLU A 11 -25.87 14.87 15.90
C GLU A 11 -26.06 13.62 15.01
N SER A 12 -27.32 13.21 14.78
CA SER A 12 -27.67 12.19 13.81
C SER A 12 -27.48 12.79 12.41
N PHE A 13 -26.59 12.21 11.61
CA PHE A 13 -26.42 12.53 10.19
C PHE A 13 -27.38 11.70 9.30
N ASP A 14 -28.56 11.37 9.82
CA ASP A 14 -29.53 10.48 9.16
C ASP A 14 -30.47 11.21 8.19
N ASP A 15 -30.56 12.55 8.26
CA ASP A 15 -31.40 13.32 7.35
C ASP A 15 -30.69 13.44 5.98
N SER A 16 -31.40 13.12 4.90
CA SER A 16 -30.86 13.20 3.54
C SER A 16 -30.49 14.65 3.20
N ALA A 17 -29.35 14.84 2.52
CA ALA A 17 -28.91 16.15 2.05
C ALA A 17 -29.90 16.82 1.05
N PHE A 18 -30.91 16.07 0.57
CA PHE A 18 -31.88 16.53 -0.40
C PHE A 18 -33.28 16.83 0.17
N GLU A 19 -33.52 16.57 1.47
CA GLU A 19 -34.86 16.67 2.08
C GLU A 19 -35.44 18.09 2.06
N GLU A 20 -34.66 19.10 2.45
CA GLU A 20 -35.20 20.47 2.63
C GLU A 20 -35.45 21.21 1.31
N LEU A 21 -34.48 21.17 0.40
CA LEU A 21 -34.48 21.98 -0.83
C LEU A 21 -34.81 21.17 -2.10
N GLY A 22 -34.86 19.85 -1.99
CA GLY A 22 -35.06 18.93 -3.10
C GLY A 22 -33.80 18.68 -3.94
N PHE A 23 -33.76 17.49 -4.56
CA PHE A 23 -32.61 16.98 -5.31
C PHE A 23 -32.07 17.98 -6.36
N ASN A 24 -32.90 18.44 -7.29
CA ASN A 24 -32.46 19.33 -8.37
C ASN A 24 -31.91 20.67 -7.87
N SER A 25 -32.48 21.22 -6.80
CA SER A 25 -32.04 22.49 -6.21
C SER A 25 -30.65 22.36 -5.61
N ILE A 26 -30.42 21.30 -4.81
CA ILE A 26 -29.12 21.02 -4.20
C ILE A 26 -28.04 20.77 -5.27
N ILE A 27 -28.35 20.00 -6.31
CA ILE A 27 -27.40 19.78 -7.42
C ILE A 27 -27.11 21.08 -8.18
N GLY A 28 -28.12 21.94 -8.38
CA GLY A 28 -27.93 23.28 -8.93
C GLY A 28 -26.98 24.14 -8.09
N GLN A 29 -27.19 24.19 -6.77
CA GLN A 29 -26.33 24.94 -5.83
C GLN A 29 -24.89 24.41 -5.84
N ILE A 30 -24.70 23.09 -5.85
CA ILE A 30 -23.37 22.48 -5.93
C ILE A 30 -22.69 22.82 -7.26
N ASN A 31 -23.42 22.80 -8.38
CA ASN A 31 -22.87 23.19 -9.67
C ASN A 31 -22.42 24.66 -9.69
N GLU A 32 -23.24 25.57 -9.16
CA GLU A 32 -22.88 26.98 -9.02
C GLU A 32 -21.67 27.19 -8.10
N GLU A 33 -21.62 26.46 -6.98
CA GLU A 33 -20.48 26.48 -6.05
C GLU A 33 -19.19 26.04 -6.76
N ILE A 34 -19.22 24.90 -7.45
CA ILE A 34 -18.07 24.37 -8.20
C ILE A 34 -17.61 25.37 -9.26
N GLN A 35 -18.54 25.95 -10.02
CA GLN A 35 -18.22 26.95 -11.05
C GLN A 35 -17.60 28.21 -10.45
N SER A 36 -18.15 28.70 -9.34
CA SER A 36 -17.63 29.88 -8.63
C SER A 36 -16.18 29.67 -8.19
N ILE A 37 -15.88 28.54 -7.54
CA ILE A 37 -14.51 28.20 -7.11
C ILE A 37 -13.60 27.98 -8.32
N TYR A 38 -14.09 27.33 -9.38
CA TYR A 38 -13.30 27.07 -10.59
C TYR A 38 -12.91 28.38 -11.31
N LEU A 39 -13.78 29.38 -11.34
CA LEU A 39 -13.55 30.66 -12.03
C LEU A 39 -12.77 31.68 -11.19
N ALA A 40 -12.60 31.46 -9.88
CA ALA A 40 -12.00 32.44 -8.97
C ALA A 40 -10.49 32.64 -9.15
N ASP A 41 -9.79 31.70 -9.79
CA ASP A 41 -8.33 31.71 -9.96
C ASP A 41 -7.89 30.79 -11.11
N GLU A 42 -6.58 30.64 -11.31
CA GLU A 42 -5.96 29.74 -12.31
C GLU A 42 -5.33 28.47 -11.67
N ILE A 43 -5.56 28.22 -10.38
CA ILE A 43 -4.93 27.13 -9.63
C ILE A 43 -5.40 25.76 -10.16
N PRO A 44 -4.50 24.82 -10.51
CA PRO A 44 -4.89 23.50 -11.02
C PRO A 44 -5.68 22.70 -9.99
N TRP A 45 -6.66 21.94 -10.48
CA TRP A 45 -7.45 21.03 -9.63
C TRP A 45 -6.92 19.61 -9.73
N VAL A 46 -6.95 18.89 -8.61
CA VAL A 46 -6.57 17.48 -8.48
C VAL A 46 -7.73 16.72 -7.87
N ILE A 47 -8.35 15.82 -8.62
CA ILE A 47 -9.46 14.98 -8.15
C ILE A 47 -8.93 13.58 -7.89
N GLY A 48 -9.02 13.13 -6.64
CA GLY A 48 -8.67 11.76 -6.27
C GLY A 48 -9.74 10.78 -6.72
N TYR A 49 -9.40 9.88 -7.64
CA TYR A 49 -10.31 8.88 -8.21
C TYR A 49 -9.87 7.46 -7.87
N SER A 50 -10.69 6.75 -7.09
CA SER A 50 -10.44 5.35 -6.69
C SER A 50 -11.32 4.34 -7.43
N GLY A 51 -12.21 4.79 -8.32
CA GLY A 51 -13.22 3.94 -8.94
C GLY A 51 -14.38 3.58 -8.00
N GLY A 52 -14.41 4.08 -6.76
CA GLY A 52 -15.53 3.90 -5.83
C GLY A 52 -16.61 4.97 -5.99
N LYS A 53 -17.78 4.72 -5.40
CA LYS A 53 -18.97 5.60 -5.51
C LYS A 53 -18.70 7.06 -5.17
N ASP A 54 -18.03 7.35 -4.06
CA ASP A 54 -17.82 8.73 -3.59
C ASP A 54 -16.90 9.48 -4.57
N SER A 55 -15.85 8.82 -5.06
CA SER A 55 -14.92 9.40 -6.03
C SER A 55 -15.51 9.55 -7.44
N THR A 56 -16.45 8.68 -7.81
CA THR A 56 -17.23 8.79 -9.05
C THR A 56 -18.20 9.97 -8.96
N ALA A 57 -18.93 10.12 -7.84
CA ALA A 57 -19.90 11.19 -7.64
C ALA A 57 -19.25 12.57 -7.70
N ILE A 58 -18.13 12.79 -6.98
CA ILE A 58 -17.44 14.10 -7.04
C ILE A 58 -16.93 14.42 -8.45
N LEU A 59 -16.46 13.41 -9.18
CA LEU A 59 -15.94 13.63 -10.52
C LEU A 59 -17.09 13.95 -11.48
N GLN A 60 -18.24 13.28 -11.36
CA GLN A 60 -19.44 13.61 -12.12
C GLN A 60 -19.93 15.03 -11.83
N LEU A 61 -19.99 15.43 -10.55
CA LEU A 61 -20.37 16.79 -10.15
C LEU A 61 -19.46 17.83 -10.81
N VAL A 62 -18.14 17.67 -10.68
CA VAL A 62 -17.18 18.60 -11.30
C VAL A 62 -17.30 18.57 -12.82
N TRP A 63 -17.43 17.40 -13.43
CA TRP A 63 -17.53 17.25 -14.87
C TRP A 63 -18.75 17.99 -15.44
N HIS A 64 -19.92 17.81 -14.82
CA HIS A 64 -21.16 18.48 -15.21
C HIS A 64 -21.08 19.98 -14.98
N ALA A 65 -20.63 20.41 -13.81
CA ALA A 65 -20.49 21.83 -13.48
C ALA A 65 -19.58 22.57 -14.49
N ILE A 66 -18.44 21.97 -14.88
CA ILE A 66 -17.53 22.57 -15.86
C ILE A 66 -18.06 22.44 -17.30
N GLY A 67 -18.78 21.36 -17.62
CA GLY A 67 -19.46 21.17 -18.90
C GLY A 67 -20.54 22.21 -19.19
N LEU A 68 -21.17 22.76 -18.15
CA LEU A 68 -22.15 23.85 -18.26
C LEU A 68 -21.52 25.23 -18.54
N LEU A 69 -20.22 25.41 -18.31
CA LEU A 69 -19.54 26.68 -18.60
C LEU A 69 -19.35 26.88 -20.11
N PRO A 70 -19.33 28.12 -20.63
CA PRO A 70 -18.90 28.40 -22.00
C PRO A 70 -17.48 27.89 -22.27
N PRO A 71 -17.15 27.35 -23.47
CA PRO A 71 -15.83 26.79 -23.76
C PRO A 71 -14.65 27.71 -23.45
N GLN A 72 -14.83 29.03 -23.61
CA GLN A 72 -13.80 30.04 -23.36
C GLN A 72 -13.42 30.17 -21.89
N LYS A 73 -14.30 29.72 -20.97
CA LYS A 73 -14.06 29.75 -19.53
C LYS A 73 -13.44 28.45 -19.00
N ARG A 74 -13.36 27.39 -19.81
CA ARG A 74 -12.86 26.06 -19.43
C ARG A 74 -11.34 25.94 -19.56
N ILE A 75 -10.60 26.88 -18.96
CA ILE A 75 -9.16 27.06 -19.21
C ILE A 75 -8.27 26.35 -18.18
N LYS A 76 -8.75 26.18 -16.95
CA LYS A 76 -7.98 25.64 -15.83
C LYS A 76 -7.88 24.12 -15.93
N PRO A 77 -6.66 23.55 -15.84
CA PRO A 77 -6.45 22.11 -15.91
C PRO A 77 -7.00 21.39 -14.68
N ILE A 78 -7.70 20.28 -14.93
CA ILE A 78 -8.26 19.39 -13.91
C ILE A 78 -7.59 18.02 -14.07
N HIS A 79 -6.75 17.66 -13.11
CA HIS A 79 -6.06 16.38 -13.08
C HIS A 79 -6.87 15.37 -12.27
N VAL A 80 -7.37 14.33 -12.94
CA VAL A 80 -7.93 13.16 -12.24
C VAL A 80 -6.77 12.24 -11.94
N ILE A 81 -6.51 11.93 -10.68
CA ILE A 81 -5.43 11.03 -10.28
C ILE A 81 -5.99 9.75 -9.69
N SER A 82 -5.51 8.61 -10.16
CA SER A 82 -5.78 7.31 -9.55
C SER A 82 -4.47 6.64 -9.21
N THR A 83 -4.31 6.21 -7.96
CA THR A 83 -3.07 5.55 -7.52
C THR A 83 -3.27 4.04 -7.56
N ASP A 84 -2.62 3.41 -8.51
CA ASP A 84 -2.53 1.97 -8.65
C ASP A 84 -1.41 1.44 -7.75
N THR A 85 -1.79 0.64 -6.75
CA THR A 85 -0.84 0.06 -5.80
C THR A 85 -0.13 -1.18 -6.35
N LEU A 86 -0.47 -1.62 -7.56
CA LEU A 86 0.00 -2.87 -8.22
C LEU A 86 -0.46 -4.16 -7.51
N VAL A 87 -1.25 -4.03 -6.45
CA VAL A 87 -1.84 -5.13 -5.69
C VAL A 87 -3.33 -4.88 -5.40
N GLU A 88 -3.97 -3.99 -6.17
CA GLU A 88 -5.43 -3.82 -6.16
C GLU A 88 -6.10 -5.11 -6.66
N ASN A 89 -7.33 -5.39 -6.19
CA ASN A 89 -8.12 -6.50 -6.73
C ASN A 89 -8.16 -6.41 -8.28
N PRO A 90 -7.85 -7.47 -9.03
CA PRO A 90 -7.75 -7.40 -10.49
C PRO A 90 -9.00 -6.89 -11.20
N ILE A 91 -10.20 -7.25 -10.72
CA ILE A 91 -11.48 -6.78 -11.27
C ILE A 91 -11.61 -5.26 -11.08
N VAL A 92 -11.23 -4.77 -9.89
CA VAL A 92 -11.28 -3.35 -9.55
C VAL A 92 -10.23 -2.56 -10.33
N ALA A 93 -9.03 -3.12 -10.50
CA ALA A 93 -7.96 -2.52 -11.28
C ALA A 93 -8.39 -2.30 -12.75
N GLN A 94 -9.01 -3.31 -13.36
CA GLN A 94 -9.57 -3.20 -14.72
C GLN A 94 -10.70 -2.18 -14.81
N TRP A 95 -11.61 -2.16 -13.84
CA TRP A 95 -12.67 -1.16 -13.76
C TRP A 95 -12.12 0.27 -13.76
N VAL A 96 -11.08 0.51 -12.96
CA VAL A 96 -10.40 1.82 -12.89
C VAL A 96 -9.71 2.13 -14.22
N ASP A 97 -9.00 1.18 -14.83
CA ASP A 97 -8.30 1.39 -16.10
C ASP A 97 -9.24 1.67 -17.28
N SER A 98 -10.35 0.93 -17.35
CA SER A 98 -11.44 1.17 -18.29
C SER A 98 -12.03 2.56 -18.09
N SER A 99 -12.31 2.93 -16.83
CA SER A 99 -12.86 4.25 -16.49
C SER A 99 -11.93 5.39 -16.89
N LEU A 100 -10.63 5.32 -16.56
CA LEU A 100 -9.65 6.34 -16.94
C LEU A 100 -9.51 6.48 -18.46
N SER A 101 -9.60 5.36 -19.19
CA SER A 101 -9.54 5.35 -20.66
C SER A 101 -10.78 6.01 -21.27
N LYS A 102 -11.98 5.63 -20.81
CA LYS A 102 -13.25 6.23 -21.22
C LYS A 102 -13.31 7.73 -20.87
N MET A 103 -12.83 8.13 -19.68
CA MET A 103 -12.69 9.54 -19.29
C MET A 103 -11.81 10.32 -20.27
N ARG A 104 -10.67 9.76 -20.69
CA ARG A 104 -9.75 10.44 -21.61
C ARG A 104 -10.42 10.74 -22.96
N ILE A 105 -11.22 9.79 -23.46
CA ILE A 105 -11.99 9.94 -24.70
C ILE A 105 -13.10 10.97 -24.52
N ALA A 106 -13.90 10.85 -23.46
CA ALA A 106 -15.02 11.73 -23.18
C ALA A 106 -14.57 13.19 -22.97
N ALA A 107 -13.50 13.42 -22.20
CA ALA A 107 -12.96 14.76 -21.96
C ALA A 107 -12.52 15.44 -23.27
N LYS A 108 -11.89 14.67 -24.18
CA LYS A 108 -11.51 15.17 -25.51
C LYS A 108 -12.73 15.50 -26.37
N ASN A 109 -13.72 14.61 -26.42
CA ASN A 109 -14.92 14.79 -27.24
C ASN A 109 -15.78 15.97 -26.76
N GLN A 110 -15.81 16.22 -25.45
CA GLN A 110 -16.58 17.29 -24.82
C GLN A 110 -15.79 18.59 -24.65
N ASN A 111 -14.54 18.62 -25.11
CA ASN A 111 -13.60 19.74 -24.98
C ASN A 111 -13.50 20.25 -23.53
N LEU A 112 -13.25 19.32 -22.60
CA LEU A 112 -13.07 19.60 -21.18
C LEU A 112 -11.58 19.54 -20.80
N PRO A 113 -11.11 20.41 -19.90
CA PRO A 113 -9.71 20.46 -19.46
C PRO A 113 -9.38 19.35 -18.43
N ILE A 114 -10.00 18.17 -18.57
CA ILE A 114 -9.87 17.04 -17.64
C ILE A 114 -8.82 16.07 -18.17
N ARG A 115 -7.84 15.73 -17.33
CA ARG A 115 -6.70 14.87 -17.67
C ARG A 115 -6.59 13.71 -16.66
N PRO A 116 -6.98 12.49 -17.05
CA PRO A 116 -6.80 11.30 -16.21
C PRO A 116 -5.33 10.82 -16.19
N ASN A 117 -4.78 10.66 -14.99
CA ASN A 117 -3.41 10.24 -14.71
C ASN A 117 -3.43 9.02 -13.77
N LYS A 118 -2.83 7.91 -14.23
CA LYS A 118 -2.59 6.74 -13.39
C LYS A 118 -1.22 6.88 -12.74
N LEU A 119 -1.19 6.89 -11.41
CA LEU A 119 0.01 6.99 -10.60
C LEU A 119 0.39 5.60 -10.10
N ARG A 120 1.68 5.33 -9.97
CA ARG A 120 2.22 4.06 -9.46
C ARG A 120 3.36 4.33 -8.46
N PRO A 121 3.57 3.45 -7.48
CA PRO A 121 4.79 3.47 -6.67
C PRO A 121 6.02 3.24 -7.55
N ARG A 122 7.18 3.69 -7.07
CA ARG A 122 8.46 3.28 -7.67
C ARG A 122 8.68 1.79 -7.44
N VAL A 123 9.48 1.15 -8.28
CA VAL A 123 9.74 -0.30 -8.21
C VAL A 123 10.28 -0.69 -6.83
N GLU A 124 11.24 0.08 -6.31
CA GLU A 124 11.80 -0.13 -4.98
C GLU A 124 10.78 0.03 -3.85
N ASP A 125 9.63 0.65 -4.13
CA ASP A 125 8.57 0.94 -3.16
C ASP A 125 7.40 -0.04 -3.21
N THR A 126 7.37 -0.97 -4.17
CA THR A 126 6.22 -1.87 -4.35
C THR A 126 6.07 -2.88 -3.22
N PHE A 127 4.89 -3.50 -3.17
CA PHE A 127 4.51 -4.45 -2.14
C PHE A 127 5.44 -5.66 -2.11
N TRP A 128 5.68 -6.29 -3.27
CA TRP A 128 6.48 -7.51 -3.36
C TRP A 128 7.97 -7.26 -3.16
N VAL A 129 8.49 -6.11 -3.59
CA VAL A 129 9.88 -5.74 -3.30
C VAL A 129 10.11 -5.58 -1.79
N HIS A 130 9.14 -5.02 -1.06
CA HIS A 130 9.22 -4.96 0.40
C HIS A 130 9.04 -6.33 1.08
N LEU A 131 7.99 -7.07 0.71
CA LEU A 131 7.63 -8.32 1.36
C LEU A 131 8.59 -9.48 1.01
N ILE A 132 8.80 -9.74 -0.29
CA ILE A 132 9.65 -10.83 -0.81
C ILE A 132 11.12 -10.39 -0.92
N GLY A 133 11.38 -9.18 -1.43
CA GLY A 133 12.73 -8.63 -1.55
C GLY A 133 13.36 -8.40 -0.18
N ARG A 134 12.86 -7.43 0.57
CA ARG A 134 13.43 -7.04 1.88
C ARG A 134 13.07 -8.00 3.01
N GLY A 135 11.97 -8.74 2.89
CA GLY A 135 11.47 -9.60 3.95
C GLY A 135 10.63 -8.86 4.99
N TYR A 136 10.03 -7.71 4.65
CA TYR A 136 9.21 -6.98 5.61
C TYR A 136 8.05 -7.86 6.08
N PRO A 137 7.65 -7.79 7.36
CA PRO A 137 6.41 -8.44 7.78
C PRO A 137 5.23 -7.80 7.08
N SER A 138 4.18 -8.60 6.86
CA SER A 138 2.90 -8.11 6.36
C SER A 138 2.41 -6.88 7.13
N PRO A 139 1.78 -5.89 6.47
CA PRO A 139 1.31 -4.68 7.13
C PRO A 139 0.40 -4.98 8.33
N ARG A 140 0.64 -4.28 9.45
CA ARG A 140 -0.18 -4.39 10.67
C ARG A 140 -0.64 -3.00 11.12
N PRO A 141 -1.67 -2.87 11.98
CA PRO A 141 -2.19 -1.56 12.39
C PRO A 141 -1.14 -0.54 12.85
N TRP A 142 -0.07 -1.00 13.51
CA TRP A 142 1.04 -0.17 14.02
C TRP A 142 2.27 -0.12 13.08
N PHE A 143 2.23 -0.86 11.97
CA PHE A 143 3.31 -0.96 10.99
C PHE A 143 2.72 -1.00 9.57
N ARG A 144 2.05 0.09 9.18
CA ARG A 144 1.32 0.24 7.91
C ARG A 144 2.20 0.80 6.79
N TRP A 145 3.37 0.19 6.58
CA TRP A 145 4.34 0.69 5.59
C TRP A 145 3.77 0.80 4.17
N CYS A 146 2.78 -0.02 3.81
CA CYS A 146 2.14 -0.01 2.50
C CYS A 146 1.36 1.28 2.20
N THR A 147 0.75 1.93 3.21
CA THR A 147 -0.08 3.11 2.98
C THR A 147 0.76 4.29 2.51
N ASP A 148 1.88 4.53 3.19
CA ASP A 148 2.79 5.62 2.83
C ASP A 148 3.37 5.41 1.43
N ARG A 149 3.90 4.21 1.16
CA ARG A 149 4.65 3.90 -0.06
C ARG A 149 3.78 3.74 -1.30
N LEU A 150 2.69 3.01 -1.16
CA LEU A 150 1.87 2.62 -2.31
C LEU A 150 0.82 3.67 -2.65
N LYS A 151 0.35 4.48 -1.67
CA LYS A 151 -0.74 5.45 -1.88
C LYS A 151 -0.32 6.91 -1.69
N ILE A 152 0.32 7.22 -0.56
CA ILE A 152 0.62 8.61 -0.19
C ILE A 152 1.78 9.18 -1.02
N TRP A 153 2.91 8.46 -1.13
CA TRP A 153 4.08 8.96 -1.85
C TRP A 153 3.83 9.21 -3.35
N PRO A 154 3.17 8.32 -4.11
CA PRO A 154 2.87 8.58 -5.51
C PRO A 154 1.99 9.83 -5.69
N SER A 155 0.94 9.95 -4.87
CA SER A 155 0.04 11.11 -4.88
C SER A 155 0.77 12.40 -4.51
N ASN A 156 1.54 12.39 -3.43
CA ASN A 156 2.28 13.56 -2.96
C ASN A 156 3.34 14.00 -3.97
N ASN A 157 4.04 13.06 -4.62
CA ASN A 157 5.01 13.39 -5.65
C ASN A 157 4.35 14.11 -6.83
N PHE A 158 3.17 13.65 -7.26
CA PHE A 158 2.40 14.29 -8.30
C PHE A 158 1.92 15.69 -7.89
N ILE A 159 1.30 15.81 -6.71
CA ILE A 159 0.79 17.10 -6.21
C ILE A 159 1.94 18.10 -6.02
N ASN A 160 3.07 17.69 -5.43
CA ASN A 160 4.25 18.55 -5.28
C ASN A 160 4.81 19.02 -6.63
N SER A 161 4.73 18.19 -7.68
CA SER A 161 5.13 18.61 -9.02
C SER A 161 4.21 19.71 -9.58
N LEU A 162 2.91 19.67 -9.27
CA LEU A 162 1.97 20.73 -9.63
C LEU A 162 2.23 21.99 -8.82
N VAL A 163 2.37 21.89 -7.50
CA VAL A 163 2.69 23.04 -6.63
C VAL A 163 3.99 23.71 -7.08
N LYS A 164 5.01 22.94 -7.48
CA LYS A 164 6.26 23.49 -8.02
C LYS A 164 6.06 24.27 -9.32
N ASN A 165 5.13 23.85 -10.18
CA ASN A 165 4.91 24.44 -11.50
C ASN A 165 3.90 25.59 -11.49
N TYR A 166 2.89 25.54 -10.62
CA TYR A 166 1.75 26.48 -10.58
C TYR A 166 1.69 27.30 -9.28
N GLY A 167 2.58 27.07 -8.32
CA GLY A 167 2.59 27.72 -7.01
C GLY A 167 1.63 27.07 -6.00
N GLU A 168 0.44 26.68 -6.44
CA GLU A 168 -0.62 26.11 -5.59
C GLU A 168 -1.36 24.95 -6.27
N ALA A 169 -2.13 24.16 -5.51
CA ALA A 169 -3.04 23.15 -6.04
C ALA A 169 -4.31 22.99 -5.18
N ILE A 170 -5.46 22.73 -5.82
CA ILE A 170 -6.72 22.44 -5.12
C ILE A 170 -7.05 20.95 -5.26
N LEU A 171 -7.12 20.24 -4.14
CA LEU A 171 -7.52 18.83 -4.07
C LEU A 171 -9.04 18.73 -3.85
N VAL A 172 -9.75 18.08 -4.76
CA VAL A 172 -11.17 17.77 -4.60
C VAL A 172 -11.31 16.34 -4.11
N LEU A 173 -11.92 16.17 -2.93
CA LEU A 173 -12.03 14.88 -2.25
C LEU A 173 -13.48 14.55 -1.89
N GLY A 174 -13.85 13.27 -2.00
CA GLY A 174 -15.17 12.75 -1.61
C GLY A 174 -15.28 12.42 -0.12
N SER A 175 -14.59 13.16 0.76
CA SER A 175 -14.65 12.92 2.21
C SER A 175 -15.98 13.41 2.78
N ARG A 176 -16.62 12.60 3.62
CA ARG A 176 -17.95 12.88 4.19
C ARG A 176 -17.94 12.79 5.71
N LYS A 177 -18.69 13.66 6.38
CA LYS A 177 -18.86 13.65 7.85
C LYS A 177 -19.54 12.37 8.33
N ALA A 178 -20.53 11.88 7.58
CA ALA A 178 -21.27 10.65 7.87
C ALA A 178 -20.39 9.38 7.79
N GLU A 179 -19.16 9.46 7.28
CA GLU A 179 -18.34 8.27 7.05
C GLU A 179 -17.62 7.77 8.32
N SER A 180 -17.43 8.61 9.36
CA SER A 180 -17.11 8.20 10.75
C SER A 180 -17.04 9.40 11.70
N SER A 181 -17.29 9.19 13.00
CA SER A 181 -17.14 10.23 14.04
C SER A 181 -15.76 10.89 14.05
N ARG A 182 -14.70 10.09 13.85
CA ARG A 182 -13.32 10.60 13.74
C ARG A 182 -13.13 11.50 12.52
N ARG A 183 -13.67 11.13 11.35
CA ARG A 183 -13.61 12.00 10.16
C ARG A 183 -14.41 13.28 10.36
N ALA A 184 -15.62 13.20 10.92
CA ALA A 184 -16.43 14.37 11.22
C ALA A 184 -15.67 15.39 12.10
N HIS A 185 -15.00 14.92 13.15
CA HIS A 185 -14.20 15.79 14.03
C HIS A 185 -13.03 16.47 13.30
N VAL A 186 -12.29 15.71 12.46
CA VAL A 186 -11.20 16.27 11.66
C VAL A 186 -11.72 17.30 10.67
N MET A 187 -12.81 17.01 9.96
CA MET A 187 -13.43 17.94 9.01
C MET A 187 -13.91 19.23 9.70
N LYS A 188 -14.65 19.13 10.81
CA LYS A 188 -15.07 20.29 11.62
C LYS A 188 -13.89 21.15 12.10
N THR A 189 -12.74 20.53 12.37
CA THR A 189 -11.52 21.25 12.77
C THR A 189 -10.89 21.98 11.59
N LEU A 190 -10.87 21.37 10.40
CA LEU A 190 -10.35 21.98 9.18
C LEU A 190 -11.25 23.09 8.63
N GLU A 191 -12.57 22.95 8.79
CA GLU A 191 -13.56 23.98 8.44
C GLU A 191 -13.28 25.32 9.12
N LYS A 192 -12.89 25.30 10.40
CA LYS A 192 -12.52 26.50 11.17
C LYS A 192 -11.24 27.17 10.67
N LYS A 193 -10.46 26.51 9.82
CA LYS A 193 -9.20 26.99 9.25
C LYS A 193 -9.31 27.36 7.77
N ARG A 194 -10.53 27.40 7.21
CA ARG A 194 -10.75 27.73 5.80
C ARG A 194 -10.19 29.12 5.48
N ILE A 195 -9.38 29.19 4.42
CA ILE A 195 -8.70 30.41 3.96
C ILE A 195 -9.59 31.17 2.97
N ARG A 196 -10.37 30.43 2.19
CA ARG A 196 -11.46 30.92 1.34
C ARG A 196 -12.71 30.10 1.65
N GLU A 197 -13.88 30.62 1.34
CA GLU A 197 -15.14 29.89 1.51
C GLU A 197 -15.02 28.49 0.86
N LYS A 198 -15.31 27.43 1.62
CA LYS A 198 -15.18 26.00 1.24
C LYS A 198 -13.78 25.43 0.97
N LEU A 199 -12.69 26.22 1.03
CA LEU A 199 -11.31 25.72 0.84
C LEU A 199 -10.54 25.62 2.16
N SER A 200 -10.27 24.38 2.58
CA SER A 200 -9.53 24.09 3.81
C SER A 200 -8.04 23.89 3.50
N PRO A 201 -7.10 24.31 4.36
CA PRO A 201 -5.68 24.05 4.14
C PRO A 201 -5.37 22.55 4.25
N ASN A 202 -4.48 22.05 3.40
CA ASN A 202 -3.95 20.70 3.54
C ASN A 202 -2.89 20.66 4.64
N THR A 203 -3.02 19.73 5.59
CA THR A 203 -2.11 19.62 6.74
C THR A 203 -0.75 19.02 6.41
N HIS A 204 -0.62 18.32 5.28
CA HIS A 204 0.58 17.56 4.92
C HIS A 204 1.32 18.09 3.71
N LEU A 205 0.63 18.85 2.86
CA LEU A 205 1.18 19.41 1.62
C LEU A 205 1.03 20.93 1.63
N PRO A 206 2.11 21.67 1.94
CA PRO A 206 2.11 23.13 1.86
C PRO A 206 1.64 23.62 0.48
N ASN A 207 0.98 24.79 0.46
CA ASN A 207 0.42 25.41 -0.74
C ASN A 207 -0.57 24.50 -1.50
N SER A 208 -1.29 23.65 -0.77
CA SER A 208 -2.43 22.94 -1.31
C SER A 208 -3.66 23.08 -0.44
N TYR A 209 -4.82 23.14 -1.08
CA TYR A 209 -6.12 23.33 -0.46
C TYR A 209 -7.01 22.11 -0.71
N VAL A 210 -7.96 21.86 0.17
CA VAL A 210 -8.91 20.74 0.09
C VAL A 210 -10.32 21.30 -0.05
N TYR A 211 -11.01 20.79 -1.06
CA TYR A 211 -12.41 21.04 -1.36
C TYR A 211 -13.22 19.73 -1.27
N THR A 212 -14.33 19.75 -0.54
CA THR A 212 -15.16 18.58 -0.23
C THR A 212 -16.63 18.83 -0.58
N PRO A 213 -17.02 18.74 -1.87
CA PRO A 213 -18.35 19.16 -2.33
C PRO A 213 -19.52 18.35 -1.75
N ILE A 214 -19.24 17.11 -1.33
CA ILE A 214 -20.25 16.18 -0.79
C ILE A 214 -20.09 15.97 0.73
N GLU A 215 -19.44 16.89 1.45
CA GLU A 215 -19.07 16.70 2.86
C GLU A 215 -20.22 16.36 3.80
N ASN A 216 -21.44 16.79 3.46
CA ASN A 216 -22.66 16.57 4.24
C ASN A 216 -23.56 15.46 3.67
N TRP A 217 -23.14 14.73 2.62
CA TRP A 217 -23.94 13.66 2.04
C TRP A 217 -23.88 12.37 2.88
N SER A 218 -25.01 11.70 3.00
CA SER A 218 -25.12 10.34 3.52
C SER A 218 -24.60 9.32 2.49
N ASN A 219 -24.61 8.04 2.86
CA ASN A 219 -24.30 6.98 1.89
C ASN A 219 -25.35 6.88 0.79
N ASP A 220 -26.61 7.04 1.18
CA ASP A 220 -27.76 6.85 0.31
C ASP A 220 -27.92 8.06 -0.62
N ASP A 221 -27.54 9.26 -0.17
CA ASP A 221 -27.48 10.46 -1.01
C ASP A 221 -26.51 10.29 -2.20
N VAL A 222 -25.36 9.66 -1.96
CA VAL A 222 -24.36 9.40 -3.02
C VAL A 222 -24.95 8.45 -4.05
N TRP A 223 -25.64 7.40 -3.62
CA TRP A 223 -26.26 6.44 -4.54
C TRP A 223 -27.45 7.04 -5.28
N LEU A 224 -28.29 7.81 -4.59
CA LEU A 224 -29.41 8.54 -5.19
C LEU A 224 -28.90 9.43 -6.32
N TYR A 225 -27.80 10.16 -6.09
CA TYR A 225 -27.16 10.96 -7.13
C TYR A 225 -26.66 10.11 -8.31
N LEU A 226 -25.90 9.04 -8.04
CA LEU A 226 -25.34 8.18 -9.08
C LEU A 226 -26.42 7.42 -9.89
N ASP A 227 -27.59 7.18 -9.31
CA ASP A 227 -28.70 6.53 -10.00
C ASP A 227 -29.46 7.52 -10.90
N ASN A 228 -29.62 8.77 -10.45
CA ASN A 228 -30.43 9.78 -11.15
C ASN A 228 -29.63 10.62 -12.16
N ILE A 229 -28.31 10.65 -12.07
CA ILE A 229 -27.45 11.48 -12.93
C ILE A 229 -26.60 10.62 -13.86
N GLU A 230 -26.66 10.95 -15.15
CA GLU A 230 -25.89 10.27 -16.20
C GLU A 230 -24.38 10.38 -15.95
N ASN A 231 -23.66 9.28 -16.17
CA ASN A 231 -22.21 9.27 -16.09
C ASN A 231 -21.61 9.84 -17.39
N PRO A 232 -20.90 10.97 -17.36
CA PRO A 232 -20.51 11.67 -18.58
C PRO A 232 -19.37 10.99 -19.36
N TRP A 233 -18.74 9.93 -18.81
CA TRP A 233 -17.74 9.13 -19.53
C TRP A 233 -18.15 7.66 -19.75
N LEU A 234 -19.16 7.14 -19.04
CA LEU A 234 -19.65 5.75 -19.20
C LEU A 234 -21.08 5.66 -19.78
N GLY A 235 -21.81 6.77 -19.85
CA GLY A 235 -23.26 6.78 -20.06
C GLY A 235 -24.01 6.39 -18.78
N THR A 236 -23.77 5.19 -18.24
CA THR A 236 -24.47 4.74 -17.02
C THR A 236 -23.51 4.36 -15.90
N ASN A 237 -24.00 4.40 -14.65
CA ASN A 237 -23.28 3.88 -13.49
C ASN A 237 -23.54 2.38 -13.26
N LYS A 238 -24.18 1.67 -14.20
CA LYS A 238 -24.59 0.26 -14.03
C LYS A 238 -23.41 -0.66 -13.72
N GLU A 239 -22.30 -0.54 -14.45
CA GLU A 239 -21.08 -1.32 -14.20
C GLU A 239 -20.55 -1.11 -12.76
N LEU A 240 -20.66 0.12 -12.21
CA LEU A 240 -20.29 0.42 -10.82
C LEU A 240 -21.26 -0.25 -9.84
N PHE A 241 -22.57 -0.19 -10.09
CA PHE A 241 -23.57 -0.86 -9.26
C PHE A 241 -23.36 -2.38 -9.25
N ASP A 242 -23.12 -2.99 -10.40
CA ASP A 242 -22.86 -4.42 -10.54
C ASP A 242 -21.60 -4.85 -9.77
N LEU A 243 -20.55 -4.01 -9.78
CA LEU A 243 -19.33 -4.23 -8.99
C LEU A 243 -19.61 -4.25 -7.48
N TYR A 244 -20.41 -3.30 -6.97
CA TYR A 244 -20.80 -3.26 -5.55
C TYR A 244 -21.75 -4.40 -5.17
N LYS A 245 -22.66 -4.78 -6.07
CA LYS A 245 -23.59 -5.90 -5.89
C LYS A 245 -22.83 -7.22 -5.74
N GLY A 246 -21.91 -7.51 -6.66
CA GLY A 246 -21.10 -8.74 -6.62
C GLY A 246 -20.18 -8.84 -5.40
N ALA A 247 -19.84 -7.71 -4.79
CA ALA A 247 -18.97 -7.61 -3.62
C ALA A 247 -19.69 -7.67 -2.26
N THR A 248 -20.99 -7.93 -2.26
CA THR A 248 -21.82 -8.00 -1.05
C THR A 248 -22.20 -9.44 -0.76
N GLU A 249 -22.09 -9.89 0.51
CA GLU A 249 -22.30 -11.29 0.93
C GLU A 249 -23.69 -11.86 0.54
N GLN A 250 -24.69 -11.00 0.35
CA GLN A 250 -26.06 -11.41 0.02
C GLN A 250 -26.36 -11.40 -1.48
N GLY A 251 -25.41 -10.97 -2.34
CA GLY A 251 -25.60 -10.87 -3.79
C GLY A 251 -26.69 -9.89 -4.24
N GLU A 252 -27.36 -9.22 -3.30
CA GLU A 252 -28.47 -8.29 -3.53
C GLU A 252 -28.15 -6.92 -2.91
N CYS A 253 -28.54 -5.86 -3.61
CA CYS A 253 -28.60 -4.51 -3.06
C CYS A 253 -30.06 -4.27 -2.66
N PRO A 254 -30.41 -4.22 -1.36
CA PRO A 254 -31.71 -3.73 -0.97
C PRO A 254 -31.70 -2.23 -1.29
N PHE A 255 -32.33 -1.84 -2.40
CA PHE A 255 -32.77 -0.46 -2.58
C PHE A 255 -33.71 -0.18 -1.41
N VAL A 256 -33.24 0.63 -0.47
CA VAL A 256 -33.87 0.79 0.83
C VAL A 256 -35.22 1.49 0.65
N THR A 257 -36.31 0.75 0.77
CA THR A 257 -37.64 1.30 1.04
C THR A 257 -37.94 1.43 2.53
N ASN A 258 -37.05 0.94 3.41
CA ASN A 258 -37.19 1.00 4.88
C ASN A 258 -35.84 1.17 5.60
N SER A 259 -35.73 2.19 6.45
CA SER A 259 -34.56 2.67 7.20
C SER A 259 -33.79 1.66 8.08
N THR A 260 -34.23 0.40 8.15
CA THR A 260 -33.61 -0.67 8.94
C THR A 260 -32.85 -1.70 8.12
N SER A 261 -32.89 -1.64 6.78
CA SER A 261 -32.14 -2.56 5.91
C SER A 261 -30.72 -2.04 5.65
N PRO A 262 -29.66 -2.87 5.78
CA PRO A 262 -28.30 -2.44 5.51
C PRO A 262 -28.13 -2.04 4.03
N SER A 263 -27.83 -0.78 3.77
CA SER A 263 -27.71 -0.29 2.39
C SER A 263 -26.48 -0.87 1.67
N CYS A 264 -26.64 -1.13 0.37
CA CYS A 264 -25.50 -1.50 -0.46
C CYS A 264 -24.53 -0.31 -0.56
N GLY A 265 -23.22 -0.53 -0.44
CA GLY A 265 -22.23 0.55 -0.43
C GLY A 265 -21.24 0.54 0.75
N ASN A 266 -21.43 -0.38 1.70
CA ASN A 266 -20.43 -0.67 2.74
C ASN A 266 -19.23 -1.49 2.23
N SER A 267 -19.37 -2.15 1.07
CA SER A 267 -18.29 -2.91 0.46
C SER A 267 -17.14 -1.98 0.09
N ARG A 268 -15.97 -2.23 0.69
CA ARG A 268 -14.75 -1.48 0.45
C ARG A 268 -13.83 -2.31 -0.42
N PHE A 269 -13.57 -1.80 -1.62
CA PHE A 269 -12.54 -2.33 -2.49
C PHE A 269 -11.16 -1.86 -2.03
N GLY A 270 -10.20 -2.76 -2.07
CA GLY A 270 -8.82 -2.44 -1.78
C GLY A 270 -7.87 -3.48 -2.32
N CYS A 271 -6.64 -3.43 -1.82
CA CYS A 271 -5.59 -4.35 -2.22
C CYS A 271 -5.97 -5.79 -1.85
N TRP A 272 -5.87 -6.73 -2.79
CA TRP A 272 -6.20 -8.14 -2.54
C TRP A 272 -5.24 -8.79 -1.54
N VAL A 273 -4.09 -8.16 -1.26
CA VAL A 273 -3.09 -8.58 -0.25
C VAL A 273 -3.34 -7.96 1.13
N CYS A 274 -4.45 -7.25 1.36
CA CYS A 274 -4.64 -6.47 2.58
C CYS A 274 -4.78 -7.33 3.86
N THR A 275 -3.84 -7.14 4.78
CA THR A 275 -3.76 -7.84 6.08
C THR A 275 -4.24 -6.99 7.27
N LEU A 276 -4.77 -5.78 7.03
CA LEU A 276 -5.32 -4.91 8.09
C LEU A 276 -6.72 -5.32 8.55
N VAL A 277 -7.43 -6.08 7.71
CA VAL A 277 -8.70 -6.72 8.02
C VAL A 277 -8.45 -8.20 8.30
N ALA A 278 -9.33 -8.85 9.07
CA ALA A 278 -9.19 -10.29 9.35
C ALA A 278 -9.37 -11.12 8.08
N GLU A 279 -10.37 -10.76 7.26
CA GLU A 279 -10.76 -11.45 6.04
C GLU A 279 -11.11 -10.44 4.95
N ASP A 280 -10.85 -10.80 3.69
CA ASP A 280 -11.32 -10.04 2.54
C ASP A 280 -12.74 -10.48 2.15
N LYS A 281 -13.73 -9.94 2.85
CA LYS A 281 -15.14 -10.23 2.60
C LYS A 281 -15.58 -9.89 1.17
N SER A 282 -14.99 -8.86 0.56
CA SER A 282 -15.35 -8.42 -0.79
C SER A 282 -14.91 -9.46 -1.82
N MET A 283 -13.65 -9.91 -1.76
CA MET A 283 -13.14 -10.90 -2.68
C MET A 283 -13.79 -12.28 -2.44
N THR A 284 -14.02 -12.65 -1.18
CA THR A 284 -14.76 -13.88 -0.85
C THR A 284 -16.18 -13.84 -1.42
N ALA A 285 -16.92 -12.74 -1.24
CA ALA A 285 -18.27 -12.58 -1.78
C ALA A 285 -18.27 -12.62 -3.31
N MET A 286 -17.31 -11.99 -3.98
CA MET A 286 -17.19 -12.06 -5.44
C MET A 286 -17.08 -13.49 -5.95
N ILE A 287 -16.27 -14.33 -5.29
CA ILE A 287 -16.08 -15.73 -5.67
C ILE A 287 -17.34 -16.56 -5.35
N GLN A 288 -17.98 -16.32 -4.20
CA GLN A 288 -19.18 -17.06 -3.79
C GLN A 288 -20.41 -16.72 -4.64
N ASN A 289 -20.52 -15.46 -5.08
CA ASN A 289 -21.66 -14.99 -5.86
C ASN A 289 -21.57 -15.35 -7.35
N ASP A 290 -20.38 -15.75 -7.84
CA ASP A 290 -20.11 -15.98 -9.25
C ASP A 290 -18.98 -17.01 -9.44
N GLU A 291 -19.35 -18.23 -9.86
CA GLU A 291 -18.40 -19.33 -10.09
C GLU A 291 -17.35 -18.96 -11.16
N ASP A 292 -17.68 -18.09 -12.12
CA ASP A 292 -16.71 -17.60 -13.13
C ASP A 292 -15.59 -16.75 -12.51
N LYS A 293 -15.68 -16.43 -11.22
CA LYS A 293 -14.64 -15.71 -10.46
C LYS A 293 -13.74 -16.63 -9.61
N GLU A 294 -13.86 -17.96 -9.72
CA GLU A 294 -12.99 -18.92 -9.02
C GLU A 294 -11.50 -18.72 -9.31
N TRP A 295 -11.14 -18.11 -10.44
CA TRP A 295 -9.74 -17.76 -10.76
C TRP A 295 -9.07 -16.83 -9.76
N LEU A 296 -9.84 -16.12 -8.90
CA LEU A 296 -9.31 -15.30 -7.80
C LEU A 296 -8.86 -16.13 -6.58
N MET A 297 -9.19 -17.42 -6.51
CA MET A 297 -8.92 -18.26 -5.33
C MET A 297 -7.44 -18.32 -4.90
N PRO A 298 -6.45 -18.42 -5.80
CA PRO A 298 -5.05 -18.39 -5.38
C PRO A 298 -4.64 -17.07 -4.72
N LEU A 299 -5.21 -15.94 -5.14
CA LEU A 299 -4.94 -14.62 -4.56
C LEU A 299 -5.48 -14.55 -3.12
N LEU A 300 -6.71 -15.03 -2.93
CA LEU A 300 -7.31 -15.14 -1.60
C LEU A 300 -6.50 -16.06 -0.68
N LYS A 301 -6.01 -17.19 -1.21
CA LYS A 301 -5.15 -18.12 -0.48
C LYS A 301 -3.84 -17.47 -0.03
N ILE A 302 -3.10 -16.85 -0.96
CA ILE A 302 -1.85 -16.13 -0.65
C ILE A 302 -2.11 -15.06 0.42
N ARG A 303 -3.18 -14.27 0.26
CA ARG A 303 -3.56 -13.23 1.22
C ARG A 303 -3.77 -13.81 2.62
N ASN A 304 -4.48 -14.92 2.74
CA ASN A 304 -4.78 -15.53 4.03
C ASN A 304 -3.53 -16.10 4.69
N GLU A 305 -2.60 -16.66 3.91
CA GLU A 305 -1.31 -17.14 4.41
C GLU A 305 -0.44 -16.00 4.96
N ILE A 306 -0.36 -14.87 4.26
CA ILE A 306 0.43 -13.72 4.72
C ILE A 306 -0.26 -12.90 5.83
N ALA A 307 -1.57 -13.09 6.05
CA ALA A 307 -2.34 -12.43 7.10
C ALA A 307 -2.20 -13.09 8.49
N VAL A 308 -1.53 -14.25 8.59
CA VAL A 308 -1.36 -14.99 9.85
C VAL A 308 -0.65 -14.12 10.89
N LYS A 309 -1.29 -13.95 12.05
CA LYS A 309 -0.76 -13.09 13.12
C LYS A 309 0.49 -13.67 13.79
N GLU A 310 0.55 -14.98 13.95
CA GLU A 310 1.68 -15.71 14.56
C GLU A 310 2.65 -16.18 13.47
N ASP A 311 3.48 -15.25 13.00
CA ASP A 311 4.44 -15.48 11.90
C ASP A 311 5.89 -15.56 12.38
N ARG A 312 6.13 -15.63 13.69
CA ARG A 312 7.48 -15.57 14.27
C ARG A 312 8.39 -16.70 13.76
N HIS A 313 7.85 -17.90 13.61
CA HIS A 313 8.58 -19.07 13.09
C HIS A 313 9.11 -18.87 11.66
N LEU A 314 8.46 -18.01 10.87
CA LEU A 314 8.83 -17.66 9.49
C LEU A 314 9.84 -16.51 9.43
N ARG A 315 10.19 -15.90 10.55
CA ARG A 315 10.96 -14.66 10.63
C ARG A 315 12.28 -14.87 11.37
N ASP A 316 13.30 -14.12 10.97
CA ASP A 316 14.56 -14.05 11.71
C ASP A 316 14.31 -13.32 13.05
N TYR A 317 14.93 -13.78 14.13
CA TYR A 317 14.82 -13.11 15.43
C TYR A 317 15.66 -11.81 15.48
N ARG A 318 16.58 -11.62 14.53
CA ARG A 318 17.41 -10.44 14.34
C ARG A 318 16.78 -9.48 13.36
N ARG A 319 17.04 -8.18 13.53
CA ARG A 319 16.70 -7.15 12.54
C ARG A 319 17.60 -7.29 11.30
N MET A 320 17.29 -6.57 10.22
CA MET A 320 18.07 -6.66 8.96
C MET A 320 19.57 -6.36 9.16
N ASN A 321 19.92 -5.50 10.11
CA ASN A 321 21.30 -5.15 10.47
C ASN A 321 21.93 -6.10 11.51
N GLY A 322 21.26 -7.19 11.88
CA GLY A 322 21.71 -8.14 12.90
C GLY A 322 21.33 -7.78 14.33
N ALA A 323 20.88 -6.55 14.60
CA ALA A 323 20.54 -6.13 15.95
C ALA A 323 19.38 -6.95 16.53
N VAL A 324 19.41 -7.21 17.83
CA VAL A 324 18.36 -7.92 18.56
C VAL A 324 17.72 -6.95 19.54
N GLN A 325 16.41 -6.73 19.38
CA GLN A 325 15.63 -5.83 20.25
C GLN A 325 14.65 -6.65 21.07
N ILE A 326 14.52 -6.33 22.36
CA ILE A 326 13.63 -7.04 23.28
C ILE A 326 12.38 -6.21 23.58
N PHE A 327 11.22 -6.83 23.46
CA PHE A 327 9.94 -6.29 23.92
C PHE A 327 9.20 -7.33 24.75
N LYS A 328 8.78 -6.95 25.97
CA LYS A 328 8.10 -7.84 26.92
C LYS A 328 8.82 -9.19 27.13
N GLY A 329 10.14 -9.16 27.27
CA GLY A 329 10.96 -10.35 27.54
C GLY A 329 11.18 -11.29 26.35
N ARG A 330 10.81 -10.88 25.12
CA ARG A 330 11.05 -11.66 23.89
C ARG A 330 11.69 -10.81 22.81
N THR A 331 12.43 -11.43 21.89
CA THR A 331 12.95 -10.73 20.70
C THR A 331 11.80 -10.21 19.83
N ILE A 332 12.01 -9.03 19.25
CA ILE A 332 11.17 -8.48 18.18
C ILE A 332 11.65 -9.10 16.86
N ALA A 333 10.85 -10.00 16.30
CA ALA A 333 11.14 -10.63 15.01
C ALA A 333 11.47 -9.57 13.93
N GLY A 334 12.51 -9.84 13.15
CA GLY A 334 12.96 -9.07 12.00
C GLY A 334 12.38 -9.61 10.69
N PRO A 335 13.16 -9.68 9.59
CA PRO A 335 12.59 -10.00 8.29
C PRO A 335 12.15 -11.46 8.16
N TYR A 336 11.31 -11.75 7.16
CA TYR A 336 11.04 -13.13 6.74
C TYR A 336 12.33 -13.85 6.31
N LYS A 337 12.42 -15.12 6.69
CA LYS A 337 13.53 -16.02 6.34
C LYS A 337 13.60 -16.23 4.82
N GLN A 338 14.78 -16.61 4.31
CA GLN A 338 14.99 -16.87 2.89
C GLN A 338 14.02 -17.90 2.33
N SER A 339 13.89 -19.05 2.98
CA SER A 339 12.99 -20.13 2.54
C SER A 339 11.54 -19.68 2.36
N PHE A 340 11.02 -18.87 3.29
CA PHE A 340 9.66 -18.32 3.18
C PHE A 340 9.52 -17.34 2.02
N ARG A 341 10.51 -16.48 1.79
CA ARG A 341 10.47 -15.52 0.67
C ARG A 341 10.56 -16.22 -0.69
N GLU A 342 11.33 -17.29 -0.78
CA GLU A 342 11.41 -18.14 -1.98
C GLU A 342 10.10 -18.91 -2.25
N ASP A 343 9.50 -19.51 -1.22
CA ASP A 343 8.19 -20.18 -1.32
C ASP A 343 7.09 -19.20 -1.73
N LEU A 344 7.06 -18.02 -1.12
CA LEU A 344 6.07 -16.99 -1.43
C LEU A 344 6.21 -16.49 -2.88
N LEU A 345 7.44 -16.31 -3.36
CA LEU A 345 7.69 -15.94 -4.76
C LEU A 345 7.19 -17.03 -5.72
N ARG A 346 7.47 -18.30 -5.42
CA ARG A 346 6.99 -19.44 -6.21
C ARG A 346 5.47 -19.43 -6.31
N ARG A 347 4.78 -19.34 -5.16
CA ARG A 347 3.31 -19.30 -5.09
C ARG A 347 2.72 -18.09 -5.83
N LEU A 348 3.38 -16.94 -5.76
CA LEU A 348 2.94 -15.73 -6.48
C LEU A 348 3.00 -15.93 -8.00
N LEU A 349 4.08 -16.55 -8.50
CA LEU A 349 4.21 -16.88 -9.92
C LEU A 349 3.22 -17.97 -10.35
N GLU A 350 2.99 -18.99 -9.53
CA GLU A 350 1.97 -20.03 -9.76
C GLU A 350 0.57 -19.41 -9.81
N ALA A 351 0.24 -18.51 -8.88
CA ALA A 351 -1.02 -17.77 -8.88
C ALA A 351 -1.15 -16.89 -10.14
N GLN A 352 -0.07 -16.26 -10.59
CA GLN A 352 -0.08 -15.48 -11.83
C GLN A 352 -0.41 -16.37 -13.03
N LEU A 353 0.21 -17.54 -13.17
CA LEU A 353 -0.10 -18.49 -14.26
C LEU A 353 -1.55 -18.96 -14.19
N TRP A 354 -2.02 -19.30 -12.99
CA TRP A 354 -3.40 -19.73 -12.79
C TRP A 354 -4.41 -18.67 -13.27
N VAL A 355 -4.20 -17.40 -12.90
CA VAL A 355 -5.09 -16.31 -13.33
C VAL A 355 -5.04 -16.11 -14.84
N ARG A 356 -3.88 -16.24 -15.48
CA ARG A 356 -3.75 -16.11 -16.93
C ARG A 356 -4.46 -17.24 -17.68
N GLU A 357 -4.49 -18.44 -17.11
CA GLU A 357 -5.10 -19.64 -17.72
C GLU A 357 -6.61 -19.74 -17.46
N ASN A 358 -7.06 -19.39 -16.26
CA ASN A 358 -8.45 -19.62 -15.82
C ASN A 358 -9.27 -18.33 -15.70
N GLY A 359 -8.62 -17.16 -15.75
CA GLY A 359 -9.31 -15.88 -15.74
C GLY A 359 -9.86 -15.48 -17.11
N PRO A 360 -10.73 -14.46 -17.15
CA PRO A 360 -11.24 -13.91 -18.41
C PRO A 360 -10.11 -13.33 -19.29
N GLU A 361 -10.37 -13.15 -20.58
CA GLU A 361 -9.40 -12.60 -21.55
C GLU A 361 -8.74 -11.29 -21.06
N SER A 362 -9.49 -10.47 -20.33
CA SER A 362 -9.00 -9.20 -19.78
C SER A 362 -7.85 -9.33 -18.76
N VAL A 363 -7.66 -10.51 -18.13
CA VAL A 363 -6.53 -10.80 -17.21
C VAL A 363 -5.53 -11.79 -17.80
N SER A 364 -5.64 -12.18 -19.08
CA SER A 364 -4.77 -13.17 -19.71
C SER A 364 -3.30 -12.78 -19.75
N ASP A 365 -2.99 -11.49 -19.66
CA ASP A 365 -1.64 -10.93 -19.62
C ASP A 365 -1.25 -10.36 -18.25
N ILE A 366 -2.06 -10.59 -17.20
CA ILE A 366 -1.84 -9.98 -15.88
C ILE A 366 -0.44 -10.23 -15.33
N GLU A 367 0.16 -9.21 -14.73
CA GLU A 367 1.41 -9.34 -13.96
C GLU A 367 1.09 -9.10 -12.48
N LEU A 368 1.04 -10.16 -11.69
CA LEU A 368 0.95 -10.06 -10.22
C LEU A 368 2.30 -9.61 -9.62
N VAL A 369 3.40 -9.93 -10.32
CA VAL A 369 4.74 -9.40 -10.07
C VAL A 369 5.42 -9.13 -11.41
N SER A 370 5.80 -7.89 -11.62
CA SER A 370 6.45 -7.46 -12.87
C SER A 370 7.89 -7.94 -12.95
N LEU A 371 8.45 -7.97 -14.17
CA LEU A 371 9.87 -8.28 -14.36
C LEU A 371 10.78 -7.26 -13.66
N GLU A 372 10.38 -5.99 -13.57
CA GLU A 372 11.13 -4.94 -12.85
C GLU A 372 11.18 -5.23 -11.35
N GLU A 373 10.07 -5.67 -10.75
CA GLU A 373 10.03 -6.09 -9.35
C GLU A 373 10.90 -7.33 -9.12
N LEU A 374 10.85 -8.33 -10.00
CA LEU A 374 11.71 -9.52 -9.92
C LEU A 374 13.20 -9.17 -9.96
N ARG A 375 13.59 -8.19 -10.80
CA ARG A 375 14.96 -7.68 -10.88
C ARG A 375 15.39 -7.02 -9.58
N GLU A 376 14.55 -6.15 -9.01
CA GLU A 376 14.88 -5.49 -7.75
C GLU A 376 14.89 -6.47 -6.57
N ILE A 377 13.98 -7.46 -6.55
CA ILE A 377 14.01 -8.55 -5.57
C ILE A 377 15.33 -9.31 -5.65
N ARG A 378 15.75 -9.72 -6.86
CA ARG A 378 17.03 -10.40 -7.08
C ARG A 378 18.22 -9.54 -6.65
N ARG A 379 18.21 -8.24 -6.97
CA ARG A 379 19.25 -7.29 -6.54
C ARG A 379 19.35 -7.25 -5.01
N ILE A 380 18.23 -7.14 -4.30
CA ILE A 380 18.18 -7.15 -2.83
C ILE A 380 18.75 -8.46 -2.27
N TRP A 381 18.33 -9.60 -2.82
CA TRP A 381 18.79 -10.91 -2.35
C TRP A 381 20.30 -11.06 -2.50
N LEU A 382 20.83 -10.74 -3.67
CA LEU A 382 22.28 -10.85 -3.94
C LEU A 382 23.10 -9.79 -3.18
N THR A 383 22.69 -8.53 -3.23
CA THR A 383 23.53 -7.40 -2.78
C THR A 383 23.34 -7.07 -1.30
N ASP A 384 22.10 -7.09 -0.82
CA ASP A 384 21.77 -6.60 0.52
C ASP A 384 21.69 -7.77 1.52
N LYS A 385 21.41 -8.99 1.03
CA LYS A 385 21.26 -10.21 1.86
C LYS A 385 22.35 -11.26 1.65
N HIS A 386 23.24 -11.06 0.67
CA HIS A 386 24.33 -11.99 0.35
C HIS A 386 23.85 -13.41 0.02
N GLU A 387 22.68 -13.54 -0.62
CA GLU A 387 22.06 -14.81 -1.03
C GLU A 387 22.59 -15.23 -2.39
N ILE A 388 23.88 -15.53 -2.41
CA ILE A 388 24.67 -15.79 -3.63
C ILE A 388 24.24 -17.05 -4.38
N GLU A 389 23.35 -17.86 -3.80
CA GLU A 389 22.67 -18.98 -4.45
C GLU A 389 21.84 -18.55 -5.66
N ASP A 390 21.48 -17.26 -5.75
CA ASP A 390 20.76 -16.67 -6.89
C ASP A 390 19.54 -17.51 -7.28
N SER A 391 18.67 -17.77 -6.30
CA SER A 391 17.53 -18.69 -6.43
C SER A 391 16.41 -18.14 -7.32
N LEU A 392 16.28 -16.81 -7.46
CA LEU A 392 15.17 -16.19 -8.19
C LEU A 392 15.06 -16.63 -9.66
N PRO A 393 16.12 -16.59 -10.50
CA PRO A 393 16.04 -17.10 -11.86
C PRO A 393 15.57 -18.56 -11.93
N ARG A 394 16.03 -19.42 -11.02
CA ARG A 394 15.62 -20.83 -10.97
C ARG A 394 14.15 -21.00 -10.58
N ILE A 395 13.67 -20.24 -9.60
CA ILE A 395 12.26 -20.23 -9.20
C ILE A 395 11.41 -19.80 -10.40
N TYR A 396 11.77 -18.68 -11.03
CA TYR A 396 11.09 -18.16 -12.21
C TYR A 396 11.03 -19.17 -13.34
N GLU A 397 12.17 -19.73 -13.74
CA GLU A 397 12.26 -20.71 -14.84
C GLU A 397 11.47 -21.99 -14.53
N SER A 398 11.52 -22.47 -13.28
CA SER A 398 10.80 -23.68 -12.85
C SER A 398 9.28 -23.53 -12.87
N VAL A 399 8.76 -22.31 -12.66
CA VAL A 399 7.32 -22.05 -12.63
C VAL A 399 6.84 -21.60 -14.01
N MET A 400 7.49 -20.59 -14.58
CA MET A 400 7.07 -19.94 -15.82
C MET A 400 7.40 -20.75 -17.07
N ASN A 401 8.29 -21.76 -16.98
CA ASN A 401 8.84 -22.49 -18.12
C ASN A 401 9.44 -21.55 -19.20
N LEU A 402 9.93 -20.38 -18.78
CA LEU A 402 10.53 -19.35 -19.61
C LEU A 402 11.87 -18.93 -19.01
N PRO A 403 12.90 -18.66 -19.85
CA PRO A 403 14.19 -18.21 -19.34
C PRO A 403 14.04 -16.86 -18.64
N PHE A 404 14.69 -16.71 -17.49
CA PHE A 404 14.82 -15.38 -16.89
C PHE A 404 15.78 -14.57 -17.77
N LYS A 405 15.27 -13.54 -18.47
CA LYS A 405 15.99 -12.83 -19.55
C LYS A 405 17.38 -12.30 -19.15
N GLU A 406 17.62 -12.09 -17.86
CA GLU A 406 18.92 -11.71 -17.35
C GLU A 406 19.69 -12.97 -16.96
N GLY A 407 20.83 -13.20 -17.62
CA GLY A 407 21.73 -14.30 -17.27
C GLY A 407 22.13 -14.29 -15.79
N ARG A 408 22.87 -15.31 -15.37
CA ARG A 408 23.45 -15.36 -14.02
C ARG A 408 24.29 -14.11 -13.76
N SER A 409 24.23 -13.60 -12.52
CA SER A 409 25.10 -12.50 -12.11
C SER A 409 26.56 -12.87 -12.39
N THR A 410 27.25 -12.07 -13.21
CA THR A 410 28.65 -12.31 -13.58
C THR A 410 29.58 -12.23 -12.37
N ASN A 411 29.15 -11.58 -11.29
CA ASN A 411 29.92 -11.44 -10.06
C ASN A 411 30.00 -12.73 -9.24
N ASN A 412 29.01 -13.64 -9.33
CA ASN A 412 28.90 -14.85 -8.47
C ASN A 412 29.20 -16.16 -9.19
N SER A 413 29.90 -16.13 -10.33
CA SER A 413 30.16 -17.30 -11.17
C SER A 413 30.91 -18.46 -10.49
N ILE A 414 31.50 -18.26 -9.30
CA ILE A 414 32.39 -19.22 -8.63
C ILE A 414 31.61 -20.20 -7.74
N PHE A 415 30.62 -19.71 -6.99
CA PHE A 415 29.85 -20.54 -6.05
C PHE A 415 28.56 -21.02 -6.71
N ARG A 416 28.57 -22.24 -7.24
CA ARG A 416 27.38 -22.89 -7.79
C ARG A 416 26.72 -23.75 -6.72
N ASP A 417 25.63 -24.40 -7.10
CA ASP A 417 24.83 -25.24 -6.20
C ASP A 417 25.65 -26.30 -5.46
N LYS A 418 26.67 -26.87 -6.12
CA LYS A 418 27.55 -27.85 -5.50
C LYS A 418 28.37 -27.24 -4.36
N GLU A 419 28.98 -26.09 -4.58
CA GLU A 419 29.79 -25.41 -3.58
C GLU A 419 28.94 -24.88 -2.41
N ILE A 420 27.74 -24.37 -2.70
CA ILE A 420 26.79 -23.92 -1.67
C ILE A 420 26.30 -25.09 -0.82
N ASN A 421 25.95 -26.22 -1.44
CA ASN A 421 25.51 -27.40 -0.71
C ASN A 421 26.64 -27.96 0.16
N LEU A 422 27.86 -28.03 -0.37
CA LEU A 422 29.04 -28.42 0.40
C LEU A 422 29.25 -27.47 1.61
N LEU A 423 29.08 -26.16 1.41
CA LEU A 423 29.18 -25.20 2.50
C LEU A 423 28.11 -25.43 3.57
N ARG A 424 26.86 -25.71 3.18
CA ARG A 424 25.78 -26.09 4.12
C ARG A 424 26.11 -27.36 4.90
N ASP A 425 26.60 -28.38 4.21
CA ASP A 425 26.99 -29.66 4.81
C ASP A 425 28.10 -29.46 5.85
N LEU A 426 29.11 -28.66 5.53
CA LEU A 426 30.21 -28.33 6.45
C LEU A 426 29.75 -27.56 7.69
N CYS A 427 28.64 -26.81 7.59
CA CYS A 427 28.05 -26.09 8.72
C CYS A 427 27.16 -26.98 9.60
N ASN A 428 26.94 -28.26 9.24
CA ASN A 428 26.17 -29.24 10.03
C ASN A 428 24.78 -28.75 10.49
N GLY A 429 24.09 -27.95 9.67
CA GLY A 429 22.77 -27.39 10.00
C GLY A 429 22.77 -26.10 10.84
N ASP A 430 23.95 -25.55 11.16
CA ASP A 430 24.07 -24.21 11.75
C ASP A 430 23.85 -23.13 10.67
N GLU A 431 22.60 -22.65 10.57
CA GLU A 431 22.21 -21.62 9.60
C GLU A 431 22.88 -20.26 9.85
N LEU A 432 23.29 -19.95 11.10
CA LEU A 432 23.96 -18.68 11.40
C LEU A 432 25.40 -18.73 10.92
N HIS A 433 26.10 -19.84 11.18
CA HIS A 433 27.45 -20.06 10.68
C HIS A 433 27.47 -20.13 9.16
N PHE A 434 26.50 -20.83 8.55
CA PHE A 434 26.33 -20.85 7.09
C PHE A 434 26.15 -19.43 6.54
N SER A 435 25.25 -18.64 7.12
CA SER A 435 24.97 -17.27 6.68
C SER A 435 26.19 -16.36 6.80
N LEU A 436 26.97 -16.51 7.88
CA LEU A 436 28.22 -15.76 8.10
C LEU A 436 29.25 -16.10 7.03
N ILE A 437 29.56 -17.39 6.83
CA ILE A 437 30.57 -17.77 5.83
C ILE A 437 30.12 -17.33 4.44
N ARG A 438 28.84 -17.52 4.10
CA ARG A 438 28.27 -17.07 2.82
C ARG A 438 28.45 -15.57 2.61
N GLU A 439 28.13 -14.75 3.62
CA GLU A 439 28.30 -13.30 3.57
C GLU A 439 29.78 -12.90 3.44
N LEU A 440 30.70 -13.55 4.16
CA LEU A 440 32.14 -13.30 4.06
C LEU A 440 32.70 -13.66 2.66
N LEU A 441 32.25 -14.77 2.07
CA LEU A 441 32.65 -15.18 0.73
C LEU A 441 32.20 -14.18 -0.33
N ASP A 442 30.96 -13.69 -0.24
CA ASP A 442 30.43 -12.66 -1.15
C ASP A 442 31.20 -11.34 -1.00
N ILE A 443 31.46 -10.92 0.25
CA ILE A 443 32.26 -9.72 0.54
C ILE A 443 33.64 -9.84 -0.13
N GLU A 444 34.41 -10.91 0.14
CA GLU A 444 35.76 -11.04 -0.43
C GLU A 444 35.73 -11.13 -1.97
N GLN A 445 34.73 -11.81 -2.53
CA GLN A 445 34.54 -11.87 -3.98
C GLN A 445 34.30 -10.48 -4.59
N GLY A 446 33.50 -9.64 -3.94
CA GLY A 446 33.23 -8.26 -4.37
C GLY A 446 34.48 -7.37 -4.41
N TYR A 447 35.50 -7.65 -3.59
CA TYR A 447 36.76 -6.90 -3.60
C TYR A 447 37.86 -7.52 -4.47
N ARG A 448 37.63 -8.69 -5.09
CA ARG A 448 38.66 -9.43 -5.86
C ARG A 448 39.27 -8.62 -7.01
N SER A 449 38.47 -7.80 -7.70
CA SER A 449 38.90 -6.96 -8.83
C SER A 449 39.27 -5.53 -8.44
N THR A 450 39.18 -5.17 -7.16
CA THR A 450 39.36 -3.78 -6.71
C THR A 450 40.81 -3.53 -6.31
N VAL A 451 41.47 -2.58 -6.98
CA VAL A 451 42.86 -2.18 -6.68
C VAL A 451 43.01 -1.60 -5.27
N ARG A 452 41.95 -1.01 -4.72
CA ARG A 452 41.89 -0.47 -3.34
C ARG A 452 40.79 -1.19 -2.54
N ARG A 453 41.18 -1.93 -1.50
CA ARG A 453 40.26 -2.64 -0.57
C ARG A 453 39.68 -1.74 0.54
N ALA A 454 39.48 -0.46 0.26
CA ALA A 454 38.94 0.48 1.25
C ALA A 454 37.52 0.04 1.66
N GLY A 455 37.26 -0.05 2.96
CA GLY A 455 35.96 -0.49 3.50
C GLY A 455 35.77 -2.02 3.61
N LEU A 456 36.75 -2.84 3.21
CA LEU A 456 36.66 -4.31 3.34
C LEU A 456 36.54 -4.73 4.81
N TYR A 457 37.46 -4.28 5.67
CA TYR A 457 37.45 -4.65 7.08
C TYR A 457 36.18 -4.22 7.81
N GLU A 458 35.63 -3.04 7.47
CA GLU A 458 34.36 -2.58 8.02
C GLU A 458 33.18 -3.48 7.62
N LYS A 459 33.15 -3.98 6.37
CA LYS A 459 32.13 -4.94 5.93
C LYS A 459 32.29 -6.31 6.61
N ILE A 460 33.52 -6.79 6.76
CA ILE A 460 33.81 -8.04 7.48
C ILE A 460 33.35 -7.93 8.95
N GLU A 461 33.69 -6.83 9.63
CA GLU A 461 33.30 -6.57 11.01
C GLU A 461 31.76 -6.51 11.16
N LYS A 462 31.06 -5.87 10.21
CA LYS A 462 29.59 -5.87 10.17
C LYS A 462 29.01 -7.27 9.97
N ALA A 463 29.61 -8.09 9.10
CA ALA A 463 29.18 -9.47 8.91
C ALA A 463 29.32 -10.28 10.20
N PHE A 464 30.47 -10.23 10.87
CA PHE A 464 30.66 -10.90 12.17
C PHE A 464 29.68 -10.38 13.23
N SER A 465 29.49 -9.06 13.32
CA SER A 465 28.56 -8.45 14.29
C SER A 465 27.11 -8.91 14.09
N LYS A 466 26.70 -9.15 12.84
CA LYS A 466 25.36 -9.62 12.49
C LYS A 466 25.11 -11.10 12.83
N HIS A 467 26.17 -11.92 12.84
CA HIS A 467 26.12 -13.36 13.05
C HIS A 467 26.85 -13.82 14.32
N ILE A 468 27.05 -12.93 15.30
CA ILE A 468 27.79 -13.21 16.55
C ILE A 468 27.07 -14.19 17.50
N TYR A 469 25.79 -14.45 17.26
CA TYR A 469 24.92 -15.21 18.14
C TYR A 469 25.04 -16.72 17.88
N ARG A 470 24.97 -17.53 18.95
CA ARG A 470 24.85 -18.99 18.80
C ARG A 470 23.44 -19.40 18.36
N ASP A 471 22.41 -18.80 18.96
CA ASP A 471 21.00 -19.06 18.70
C ASP A 471 20.13 -17.89 19.21
N GLU A 472 18.81 -18.04 19.16
CA GLU A 472 17.86 -17.02 19.64
C GLU A 472 17.95 -16.82 21.17
N GLU A 473 18.32 -17.84 21.94
CA GLU A 473 18.44 -17.75 23.39
C GLU A 473 19.66 -16.92 23.78
N ASP A 474 20.83 -17.23 23.20
CA ASP A 474 22.08 -16.48 23.34
C ASP A 474 21.91 -15.03 22.91
N ALA A 475 21.21 -14.80 21.80
CA ALA A 475 20.86 -13.47 21.31
C ALA A 475 19.96 -12.69 22.29
N THR A 476 18.99 -13.37 22.89
CA THR A 476 18.07 -12.78 23.86
C THR A 476 18.81 -12.38 25.14
N ASP A 477 19.63 -13.28 25.68
CA ASP A 477 20.43 -13.04 26.88
C ASP A 477 21.41 -11.87 26.70
N ARG A 478 22.15 -11.84 25.59
CA ARG A 478 23.05 -10.73 25.26
C ARG A 478 22.30 -9.39 25.19
N ALA A 479 21.13 -9.36 24.55
CA ALA A 479 20.33 -8.15 24.43
C ALA A 479 19.75 -7.67 25.77
N LEU A 480 19.37 -8.60 26.66
CA LEU A 480 18.94 -8.29 28.02
C LEU A 480 20.08 -7.71 28.85
N ARG A 481 21.26 -8.35 28.85
CA ARG A 481 22.47 -7.87 29.54
C ARG A 481 22.88 -6.48 29.05
N GLN A 482 22.84 -6.23 27.74
CA GLN A 482 23.16 -4.91 27.19
C GLN A 482 22.15 -3.84 27.65
N ARG A 483 20.85 -4.16 27.67
CA ARG A 483 19.81 -3.24 28.13
C ARG A 483 19.95 -2.92 29.63
N GLU A 484 20.29 -3.91 30.45
CA GLU A 484 20.56 -3.72 31.88
C GLU A 484 21.80 -2.84 32.09
N ALA A 485 22.88 -3.09 31.34
CA ALA A 485 24.09 -2.27 31.42
C ALA A 485 23.81 -0.80 31.04
N ILE A 486 23.02 -0.54 29.98
CA ILE A 486 22.60 0.82 29.60
C ILE A 486 21.76 1.46 30.70
N LYS A 487 20.78 0.73 31.23
CA LYS A 487 19.92 1.22 32.31
C LYS A 487 20.72 1.58 33.56
N LEU A 488 21.69 0.74 33.95
CA LEU A 488 22.60 1.02 35.08
C LEU A 488 23.47 2.26 34.82
N ALA A 489 23.94 2.45 33.58
CA ALA A 489 24.71 3.64 33.20
C ALA A 489 23.86 4.93 33.18
N GLU A 490 22.55 4.83 32.88
CA GLU A 490 21.60 5.94 32.92
C GLU A 490 21.13 6.25 34.36
N GLU A 491 20.99 5.24 35.22
CA GLU A 491 20.49 5.36 36.60
C GLU A 491 21.59 5.69 37.64
N GLY A 492 22.88 5.52 37.33
CA GLY A 492 23.95 5.67 38.32
C GLY A 492 25.29 6.16 37.77
N HIS A 493 25.78 7.23 38.41
CA HIS A 493 27.18 7.62 38.63
C HIS A 493 28.29 6.76 37.99
N TYR A 494 29.20 7.43 37.27
CA TYR A 494 30.59 6.98 37.10
C TYR A 494 31.25 6.79 38.48
N GLU A 495 31.05 5.64 39.12
CA GLU A 495 32.01 5.12 40.07
C GLU A 495 32.82 4.05 39.35
N ASN A 496 34.12 4.31 39.24
CA ASN A 496 35.16 3.39 38.80
C ASN A 496 34.95 2.01 39.42
N LYS A 497 34.24 1.12 38.73
CA LYS A 497 34.50 -0.31 38.88
C LYS A 497 35.74 -0.62 38.06
N SER A 498 36.78 -1.03 38.78
CA SER A 498 38.08 -1.42 38.26
C SER A 498 37.94 -2.36 37.06
N LYS A 499 38.90 -2.23 36.14
CA LYS A 499 39.07 -2.91 34.83
C LYS A 499 39.03 -4.46 34.83
N GLU A 500 38.61 -5.13 35.89
CA GLU A 500 38.76 -6.59 36.03
C GLU A 500 37.46 -7.40 35.81
N ASP A 501 36.28 -6.78 35.73
CA ASP A 501 35.01 -7.55 35.65
C ASP A 501 34.28 -7.55 34.30
N TYR A 502 34.86 -6.95 33.25
CA TYR A 502 34.32 -7.06 31.88
C TYR A 502 35.35 -7.67 30.93
N ASP A 503 35.70 -8.94 31.17
CA ASP A 503 36.42 -9.75 30.19
C ASP A 503 35.43 -10.30 29.16
N PHE A 504 35.35 -9.63 28.01
CA PHE A 504 34.53 -10.02 26.86
C PHE A 504 35.03 -11.30 26.14
N ASN A 505 36.09 -11.96 26.63
CA ASN A 505 36.71 -13.14 26.00
C ASN A 505 36.64 -14.43 26.83
N LYS A 506 35.79 -14.52 27.86
CA LYS A 506 35.80 -15.72 28.73
C LYS A 506 35.15 -16.99 28.16
N ASP A 507 34.50 -16.92 27.01
CA ASP A 507 34.08 -18.11 26.26
C ASP A 507 34.65 -18.04 24.84
N ARG A 508 35.90 -18.51 24.72
CA ARG A 508 36.49 -18.96 23.45
C ARG A 508 36.42 -20.46 23.36
#